data_AF-A0A7L1JWR3-F1
#
_entry.id   AF-A0A7L1JWR3-F1
#
_cell.length_a   1.000
_cell.length_b   1.000
_cell.length_c   1.000
_cell.angle_alpha   90.00
_cell.angle_beta   90.00
_cell.angle_gamma   90.00
#
_symmetry.space_group_name_H-M   'P 1'
#
loop_
_entity.id
_entity.type
_entity.pdbx_description
1 polymer ?
#
loop_
_entity_poly.entity_id
_entity_poly.type
_entity_poly.pdbx_seq_one_letter_code
_entity_poly.pdbx_strand_id
1 'polypeptide(L)'
;MENPLLLFPQLNISASKDKSYYKVMKSTIKEEPHKASKPGAKQKRNRLSLLLQKSEFHEGDHLGKPGNLTKAASVSPEEAVKWGESFDKLLSEKAGLDAFTKFLKTEFSEENIEFWIACEDYKKSKTAHELLPKAKTIYETFIQKDAPKEVNLDFQTKEATSQNIEQPIITTFDAAQNTVYRLMEQDSYPRFLRSDPYLNLVKGRNPSRPTLRRRSRSFTVNDFQGVRPDFTVW
;
A
#
# COMPACT_ATOMS: atom_id res chain seq x y z
N MET A 1 -78.15 17.35 -14.01
CA MET A 1 -77.04 17.04 -13.08
C MET A 1 -75.99 16.31 -13.91
N GLU A 2 -75.31 17.03 -14.79
CA GLU A 2 -74.12 17.88 -14.53
C GLU A 2 -72.87 17.00 -14.43
N ASN A 3 -72.17 16.93 -15.57
CA ASN A 3 -70.79 16.50 -15.72
C ASN A 3 -69.93 17.77 -15.54
N PRO A 4 -68.78 17.71 -14.86
CA PRO A 4 -67.70 18.59 -15.28
C PRO A 4 -66.38 17.85 -15.46
N LEU A 5 -65.88 18.01 -16.69
CA LEU A 5 -64.50 17.83 -17.11
C LEU A 5 -63.59 18.83 -16.36
N LEU A 6 -62.47 18.36 -15.84
CA LEU A 6 -61.25 19.14 -15.60
C LEU A 6 -60.09 18.25 -16.07
N LEU A 7 -59.61 18.39 -17.31
CA LEU A 7 -58.68 19.41 -17.80
C LEU A 7 -57.33 19.38 -17.05
N PHE A 8 -56.45 18.46 -17.43
CA PHE A 8 -55.03 18.54 -17.09
C PHE A 8 -54.29 19.39 -18.15
N PRO A 9 -53.49 20.39 -17.76
CA PRO A 9 -52.74 21.21 -18.71
C PRO A 9 -51.52 20.47 -19.24
N GLN A 10 -51.40 20.40 -20.56
CA GLN A 10 -50.15 20.19 -21.28
C GLN A 10 -49.28 21.44 -21.09
N LEU A 11 -48.11 21.28 -20.46
CA LEU A 11 -47.05 22.27 -20.52
C LEU A 11 -45.81 21.66 -21.17
N ASN A 12 -45.73 21.96 -22.47
CA ASN A 12 -44.54 21.96 -23.29
C ASN A 12 -43.71 23.19 -22.91
N ILE A 13 -42.46 23.00 -22.47
CA ILE A 13 -41.46 24.07 -22.42
C ILE A 13 -40.27 23.61 -23.25
N SER A 14 -40.10 24.33 -24.35
CA SER A 14 -38.99 24.31 -25.28
C SER A 14 -37.73 24.93 -24.67
N ALA A 15 -36.56 24.51 -25.20
CA ALA A 15 -35.38 25.33 -25.51
C ALA A 15 -34.73 26.18 -24.39
N SER A 16 -33.41 26.38 -24.27
CA SER A 16 -32.21 25.99 -25.01
C SER A 16 -31.03 26.68 -24.27
N LYS A 17 -29.79 26.25 -24.60
CA LYS A 17 -28.48 26.89 -24.35
C LYS A 17 -27.87 26.61 -22.97
N ASP A 18 -26.59 26.24 -22.82
CA ASP A 18 -25.48 26.26 -23.78
C ASP A 18 -24.29 25.42 -23.25
N LYS A 19 -23.55 24.84 -24.21
CA LYS A 19 -22.08 24.64 -24.29
C LYS A 19 -21.38 23.73 -23.26
N SER A 20 -20.89 22.57 -23.71
CA SER A 20 -19.57 22.33 -24.36
C SER A 20 -18.47 22.30 -23.28
N TYR A 21 -17.68 21.25 -23.10
CA TYR A 21 -16.69 20.59 -23.96
C TYR A 21 -16.50 19.15 -23.40
N TYR A 22 -16.19 18.06 -24.12
CA TYR A 22 -15.05 17.83 -25.01
C TYR A 22 -15.38 16.76 -26.09
N LYS A 23 -15.04 17.10 -27.35
CA LYS A 23 -15.13 16.24 -28.52
C LYS A 23 -13.82 15.47 -28.71
N VAL A 24 -13.93 14.15 -28.63
CA VAL A 24 -13.40 13.09 -29.52
C VAL A 24 -12.40 13.54 -30.59
N MET A 25 -11.23 12.89 -30.60
CA MET A 25 -10.56 12.44 -31.82
C MET A 25 -9.91 11.06 -31.61
N LYS A 26 -10.51 10.03 -32.22
CA LYS A 26 -9.82 8.82 -32.70
C LYS A 26 -9.84 8.89 -34.23
N SER A 27 -8.73 8.60 -34.88
CA SER A 27 -8.71 8.13 -36.28
C SER A 27 -7.49 7.24 -36.53
N THR A 28 -7.64 6.41 -37.56
CA THR A 28 -7.06 5.08 -37.78
C THR A 28 -6.29 5.00 -39.10
N ILE A 29 -5.18 4.23 -39.12
CA ILE A 29 -4.73 3.24 -40.14
C ILE A 29 -4.38 3.72 -41.59
N LYS A 30 -3.16 3.43 -42.13
CA LYS A 30 -2.82 2.27 -43.04
C LYS A 30 -1.42 2.32 -43.75
N GLU A 31 -0.67 1.20 -43.63
CA GLU A 31 0.30 0.40 -44.47
C GLU A 31 1.37 0.91 -45.50
N GLU A 32 2.63 0.41 -45.31
CA GLU A 32 3.70 -0.30 -46.15
C GLU A 32 3.90 -0.01 -47.68
N PRO A 33 5.09 -0.27 -48.34
CA PRO A 33 5.96 -1.48 -48.18
C PRO A 33 7.52 -1.45 -48.35
N HIS A 34 8.17 -2.50 -47.78
CA HIS A 34 9.36 -3.34 -48.16
C HIS A 34 10.76 -2.80 -48.63
N LYS A 35 11.87 -3.24 -47.96
CA LYS A 35 12.98 -4.11 -48.50
C LYS A 35 14.18 -4.42 -47.54
N ALA A 36 14.50 -5.72 -47.45
CA ALA A 36 15.75 -6.49 -47.21
C ALA A 36 17.06 -5.93 -46.57
N SER A 37 17.65 -6.70 -45.62
CA SER A 37 18.95 -7.44 -45.69
C SER A 37 19.63 -7.68 -44.30
N LYS A 38 20.62 -8.58 -44.28
CA LYS A 38 21.14 -9.45 -43.17
C LYS A 38 22.28 -8.85 -42.28
N PRO A 39 22.82 -9.56 -41.26
CA PRO A 39 23.34 -9.00 -39.98
C PRO A 39 24.87 -8.91 -39.85
N GLY A 40 25.39 -8.24 -38.80
CA GLY A 40 26.81 -8.29 -38.44
C GLY A 40 27.26 -7.56 -37.16
N ALA A 41 27.96 -8.32 -36.30
CA ALA A 41 29.09 -7.96 -35.42
C ALA A 41 28.93 -7.03 -34.17
N LYS A 42 29.17 -7.69 -33.03
CA LYS A 42 29.72 -7.27 -31.73
C LYS A 42 30.51 -5.94 -31.72
N GLN A 43 30.23 -5.08 -30.73
CA GLN A 43 31.29 -4.28 -30.11
C GLN A 43 31.05 -3.98 -28.62
N LYS A 44 32.00 -4.44 -27.80
CA LYS A 44 32.11 -4.21 -26.36
C LYS A 44 32.40 -2.73 -26.08
N ARG A 45 31.75 -2.15 -25.07
CA ARG A 45 32.20 -0.90 -24.44
C ARG A 45 32.10 -1.00 -22.92
N ASN A 46 33.19 -1.45 -22.29
CA ASN A 46 33.51 -1.10 -20.91
C ASN A 46 34.16 0.28 -20.94
N ARG A 47 33.55 1.29 -20.29
CA ARG A 47 34.22 2.55 -19.96
C ARG A 47 33.70 3.07 -18.62
N LEU A 48 34.20 2.47 -17.54
CA LEU A 48 34.42 3.22 -16.31
C LEU A 48 35.51 4.25 -16.61
N SER A 49 35.21 5.52 -16.42
CA SER A 49 36.10 6.50 -15.78
C SER A 49 35.67 7.94 -16.09
N LEU A 50 35.80 8.77 -15.05
CA LEU A 50 36.06 10.20 -15.05
C LEU A 50 34.88 11.18 -15.24
N LEU A 51 34.38 11.72 -14.11
CA LEU A 51 34.54 13.15 -13.80
C LEU A 51 34.16 13.42 -12.34
N LEU A 52 35.19 13.46 -11.50
CA LEU A 52 35.19 14.21 -10.25
C LEU A 52 35.48 15.66 -10.62
N GLN A 53 34.51 16.56 -10.44
CA GLN A 53 34.77 17.99 -10.41
C GLN A 53 34.11 18.56 -9.16
N LYS A 54 34.96 18.73 -8.13
CA LYS A 54 34.72 19.54 -6.94
C LYS A 54 34.56 21.00 -7.38
N SER A 55 33.56 21.68 -6.83
CA SER A 55 33.57 23.14 -6.69
C SER A 55 33.65 23.46 -5.21
N GLU A 56 34.76 24.09 -4.83
CA GLU A 56 35.05 24.63 -3.52
C GLU A 56 34.46 26.03 -3.41
N PHE A 57 33.70 26.28 -2.35
CA PHE A 57 33.50 27.62 -1.76
C PHE A 57 33.49 27.45 -0.23
N HIS A 58 34.59 27.90 0.39
CA HIS A 58 34.76 28.26 1.81
C HIS A 58 34.02 29.60 2.05
N GLU A 59 33.58 30.05 3.23
CA GLU A 59 33.39 29.56 4.61
C GLU A 59 32.60 30.70 5.30
N GLY A 60 31.86 30.38 6.36
CA GLY A 60 30.98 31.35 7.04
C GLY A 60 30.20 30.74 8.20
N ASP A 61 30.97 30.09 9.08
CA ASP A 61 30.69 29.53 10.41
C ASP A 61 29.46 30.04 11.19
N HIS A 62 28.49 29.15 11.45
CA HIS A 62 27.65 29.15 12.64
C HIS A 62 27.19 27.71 12.97
N LEU A 63 27.99 27.03 13.79
CA LEU A 63 27.62 26.05 14.83
C LEU A 63 26.21 25.43 14.76
N GLY A 64 26.14 24.17 14.30
CA GLY A 64 24.97 23.31 14.49
C GLY A 64 25.26 21.85 14.10
N LYS A 65 25.57 21.01 15.09
CA LYS A 65 25.71 19.54 14.97
C LYS A 65 24.62 18.93 14.07
N PRO A 66 24.94 18.00 13.14
CA PRO A 66 23.92 17.11 12.61
C PRO A 66 23.61 16.06 13.68
N GLY A 67 22.56 16.32 14.45
CA GLY A 67 21.99 15.37 15.39
C GLY A 67 21.49 14.12 14.65
N ASN A 68 21.94 12.96 15.16
CA ASN A 68 21.27 11.67 15.13
C ASN A 68 20.57 11.29 13.82
N LEU A 69 21.29 10.52 12.99
CA LEU A 69 20.63 9.47 12.23
C LEU A 69 19.75 8.70 13.22
N THR A 70 18.46 8.69 12.92
CA THR A 70 17.40 8.05 13.69
C THR A 70 17.85 6.66 14.10
N LYS A 71 18.23 6.54 15.38
CA LYS A 71 18.31 5.28 16.09
C LYS A 71 16.99 4.59 15.78
N ALA A 72 17.03 3.50 15.01
CA ALA A 72 15.89 2.59 14.91
C ALA A 72 15.46 2.38 16.37
N ALA A 73 14.28 2.90 16.73
CA ALA A 73 13.77 2.77 18.07
C ALA A 73 13.64 1.26 18.27
N SER A 74 14.65 0.69 18.91
CA SER A 74 14.68 -0.71 19.24
C SER A 74 13.59 -0.86 20.28
N VAL A 75 12.44 -1.36 19.84
CA VAL A 75 11.32 -1.71 20.71
C VAL A 75 11.90 -2.52 21.87
N SER A 76 11.68 -2.05 23.09
CA SER A 76 12.19 -2.77 24.25
C SER A 76 11.39 -4.07 24.42
N PRO A 77 12.01 -5.16 24.88
CA PRO A 77 11.27 -6.39 25.17
C PRO A 77 10.10 -6.17 26.13
N GLU A 78 10.26 -5.26 27.10
CA GLU A 78 9.22 -4.88 28.06
C GLU A 78 8.01 -4.22 27.38
N GLU A 79 8.24 -3.36 26.38
CA GLU A 79 7.17 -2.75 25.59
C GLU A 79 6.43 -3.81 24.76
N ALA A 80 7.17 -4.73 24.13
CA ALA A 80 6.59 -5.82 23.35
C ALA A 80 5.72 -6.77 24.19
N VAL A 81 6.06 -7.00 25.47
CA VAL A 81 5.23 -7.81 26.38
C VAL A 81 3.86 -7.15 26.61
N LYS A 82 3.81 -5.83 26.78
CA LYS A 82 2.54 -5.10 27.00
C LYS A 82 1.57 -5.23 25.84
N TRP A 83 2.09 -5.36 24.62
CA TRP A 83 1.27 -5.58 23.43
C TRP A 83 0.51 -6.91 23.44
N GLY A 84 0.94 -7.89 24.24
CA GLY A 84 0.24 -9.16 24.40
C GLY A 84 -0.85 -9.16 25.47
N GLU A 85 -0.94 -8.09 26.28
CA GLU A 85 -1.91 -7.98 27.37
C GLU A 85 -3.31 -7.61 26.87
N SER A 86 -3.40 -6.73 25.86
CA SER A 86 -4.66 -6.41 25.17
C SER A 86 -4.41 -5.82 23.79
N PHE A 87 -5.39 -5.96 22.90
CA PHE A 87 -5.30 -5.40 21.56
C PHE A 87 -5.26 -3.86 21.61
N ASP A 88 -6.01 -3.23 22.52
CA ASP A 88 -5.93 -1.80 22.78
C ASP A 88 -4.49 -1.32 23.08
N LYS A 89 -3.73 -2.05 23.91
CA LYS A 89 -2.35 -1.70 24.24
C LYS A 89 -1.40 -1.81 23.04
N LEU A 90 -1.64 -2.79 22.17
CA LEU A 90 -0.90 -2.92 20.93
C LEU A 90 -1.16 -1.72 20.00
N LEU A 91 -2.43 -1.30 19.87
CA LEU A 91 -2.82 -0.20 18.97
C LEU A 91 -2.48 1.19 19.52
N SER A 92 -2.42 1.36 20.85
CA SER A 92 -2.06 2.64 21.48
C SER A 92 -0.59 3.00 21.30
N GLU A 93 0.28 1.99 21.17
CA GLU A 93 1.73 2.19 21.01
C GLU A 93 2.10 2.27 19.53
N LYS A 94 2.80 3.33 19.12
CA LYS A 94 3.20 3.53 17.72
C LYS A 94 4.01 2.34 17.18
N ALA A 95 4.92 1.81 17.98
CA ALA A 95 5.74 0.67 17.59
C ALA A 95 4.92 -0.62 17.46
N GLY A 96 3.89 -0.79 18.29
CA GLY A 96 2.95 -1.91 18.22
C GLY A 96 2.12 -1.85 16.95
N LEU A 97 1.54 -0.68 16.65
CA LEU A 97 0.83 -0.40 15.40
C LEU A 97 1.70 -0.68 14.17
N ASP A 98 2.95 -0.22 14.15
CA ASP A 98 3.89 -0.44 13.05
C ASP A 98 4.24 -1.93 12.90
N ALA A 99 4.40 -2.67 14.01
CA ALA A 99 4.69 -4.10 13.99
C ALA A 99 3.50 -4.92 13.49
N PHE A 100 2.30 -4.60 13.98
CA PHE A 100 1.06 -5.27 13.58
C PHE A 100 0.73 -4.98 12.11
N THR A 101 0.91 -3.74 11.64
CA THR A 101 0.73 -3.39 10.22
C THR A 101 1.65 -4.21 9.32
N LYS A 102 2.92 -4.40 9.71
CA LYS A 102 3.85 -5.24 8.96
C LYS A 102 3.40 -6.70 8.95
N PHE A 103 2.88 -7.20 10.06
CA PHE A 103 2.34 -8.56 10.15
C PHE A 103 1.13 -8.75 9.23
N LEU A 104 0.15 -7.84 9.25
CA LEU A 104 -1.02 -7.92 8.38
C LEU A 104 -0.67 -7.89 6.89
N LYS A 105 0.37 -7.15 6.49
CA LYS A 105 0.92 -7.18 5.12
C LYS A 105 1.46 -8.54 4.70
N THR A 106 1.91 -9.36 5.65
CA THR A 106 2.32 -10.74 5.34
C THR A 106 1.13 -11.68 5.17
N GLU A 107 -0.03 -11.32 5.74
CA GLU A 107 -1.29 -12.06 5.63
C GLU A 107 -2.24 -11.45 4.58
N PHE A 108 -1.83 -10.41 3.85
CA PHE A 108 -2.65 -9.67 2.88
C PHE A 108 -3.99 -9.17 3.47
N SER A 109 -3.94 -8.68 4.70
CA SER A 109 -5.10 -8.19 5.44
C SER A 109 -4.86 -6.81 6.06
N GLU A 110 -3.95 -6.03 5.49
CA GLU A 110 -3.56 -4.70 5.99
C GLU A 110 -4.62 -3.62 5.84
N GLU A 111 -5.62 -3.81 4.96
CA GLU A 111 -6.73 -2.89 4.79
C GLU A 111 -7.49 -2.65 6.10
N ASN A 112 -7.56 -3.67 6.96
CA ASN A 112 -8.26 -3.58 8.23
C ASN A 112 -7.62 -2.57 9.19
N ILE A 113 -6.28 -2.59 9.30
CA ILE A 113 -5.59 -1.64 10.18
C ILE A 113 -5.50 -0.26 9.54
N GLU A 114 -5.35 -0.18 8.23
CA GLU A 114 -5.34 1.09 7.52
C GLU A 114 -6.68 1.82 7.66
N PHE A 115 -7.80 1.09 7.53
CA PHE A 115 -9.14 1.61 7.79
C PHE A 115 -9.28 2.09 9.24
N TRP A 116 -8.86 1.28 10.22
CA TRP A 116 -8.93 1.66 11.63
C TRP A 116 -8.15 2.95 11.92
N ILE A 117 -6.93 3.09 11.38
CA ILE A 117 -6.10 4.31 11.50
C ILE A 117 -6.80 5.50 10.83
N ALA A 118 -7.40 5.31 9.66
CA ALA A 118 -8.12 6.35 8.96
C ALA A 118 -9.33 6.85 9.77
N CYS A 119 -10.05 5.96 10.46
CA CYS A 119 -11.12 6.33 11.39
C CYS A 119 -10.59 7.11 12.61
N GLU A 120 -9.46 6.72 13.19
CA GLU A 120 -8.83 7.46 14.29
C GLU A 120 -8.37 8.87 13.87
N ASP A 121 -7.88 9.02 12.63
CA ASP A 121 -7.56 10.35 12.09
C ASP A 121 -8.81 11.18 11.79
N TYR A 122 -9.85 10.54 11.25
CA TYR A 122 -11.14 11.17 10.99
C TYR A 122 -11.74 11.79 12.26
N LYS A 123 -11.69 11.07 13.38
CA LYS A 123 -12.18 11.54 14.69
C LYS A 123 -11.46 12.77 15.24
N LYS A 124 -10.25 13.07 14.76
CA LYS A 124 -9.48 14.26 15.18
C LYS A 124 -9.94 15.54 14.48
N SER A 125 -10.68 15.43 13.38
CA SER A 125 -11.21 16.59 12.65
C SER A 125 -12.34 17.26 13.45
N LYS A 126 -12.27 18.60 13.54
CA LYS A 126 -13.18 19.38 14.41
C LYS A 126 -14.25 20.14 13.63
N THR A 127 -14.12 20.27 12.31
CA THR A 127 -14.99 21.09 11.48
C THR A 127 -15.67 20.26 10.40
N ALA A 128 -16.93 20.59 10.08
CA ALA A 128 -17.69 19.89 9.03
C ALA A 128 -17.01 19.96 7.65
N HIS A 129 -16.30 21.05 7.37
CA HIS A 129 -15.55 21.24 6.12
C HIS A 129 -14.36 20.27 5.99
N GLU A 130 -13.74 19.84 7.09
CA GLU A 130 -12.71 18.80 7.09
C GLU A 130 -13.30 17.38 7.07
N LEU A 131 -14.44 17.18 7.76
CA LEU A 131 -15.06 15.87 7.88
C LEU A 131 -15.56 15.33 6.54
N LEU A 132 -16.29 16.13 5.77
CA LEU A 132 -16.89 15.68 4.51
C LEU A 132 -15.88 15.08 3.50
N PRO A 133 -14.77 15.76 3.13
CA PRO A 133 -13.81 15.20 2.19
C PRO A 133 -13.09 13.96 2.74
N LYS A 134 -12.79 13.92 4.05
CA LYS A 134 -12.19 12.74 4.69
C LYS A 134 -13.15 11.55 4.70
N ALA A 135 -14.42 11.78 5.06
CA ALA A 135 -15.45 10.75 5.07
C ALA A 135 -15.63 10.12 3.68
N LYS A 136 -15.70 10.94 2.63
CA LYS A 136 -15.78 10.44 1.25
C LYS A 136 -14.56 9.61 0.87
N THR A 137 -13.36 10.08 1.20
CA THR A 137 -12.12 9.35 0.93
C THR A 137 -12.09 7.98 1.61
N ILE A 138 -12.47 7.92 2.90
CA ILE A 138 -12.54 6.67 3.66
C ILE A 138 -13.59 5.73 3.05
N TYR A 139 -14.76 6.27 2.72
CA TYR A 139 -15.84 5.49 2.13
C TYR A 139 -15.43 4.87 0.79
N GLU A 140 -14.91 5.66 -0.15
CA GLU A 140 -14.49 5.19 -1.47
C GLU A 140 -13.32 4.21 -1.41
N THR A 141 -12.45 4.31 -0.39
CA THR A 141 -11.26 3.46 -0.26
C THR A 141 -11.56 2.13 0.42
N PHE A 142 -12.43 2.13 1.45
CA PHE A 142 -12.59 0.98 2.36
C PHE A 142 -14.02 0.44 2.47
N ILE A 143 -15.07 1.22 2.20
CA ILE A 143 -16.46 0.81 2.51
C ILE A 143 -17.28 0.53 1.26
N GLN A 144 -17.11 1.37 0.23
CA GLN A 144 -17.86 1.28 -1.02
C GLN A 144 -17.70 -0.12 -1.61
N LYS A 145 -18.78 -0.63 -2.21
CA LYS A 145 -18.74 -1.89 -2.94
C LYS A 145 -17.66 -1.81 -4.03
N ASP A 146 -16.83 -2.86 -4.11
CA ASP A 146 -15.71 -2.97 -5.05
C ASP A 146 -14.60 -1.93 -4.81
N ALA A 147 -14.52 -1.38 -3.59
CA ALA A 147 -13.46 -0.47 -3.20
C ALA A 147 -12.07 -1.16 -3.26
N PRO A 148 -11.00 -0.41 -3.59
CA PRO A 148 -9.67 -1.01 -3.78
C PRO A 148 -9.11 -1.67 -2.51
N LYS A 149 -9.58 -1.27 -1.33
CA LYS A 149 -9.23 -1.84 -0.02
C LYS A 149 -10.48 -2.12 0.80
N GLU A 150 -11.52 -2.67 0.16
CA GLU A 150 -12.80 -2.97 0.80
C GLU A 150 -12.62 -3.84 2.06
N VAL A 151 -13.06 -3.34 3.22
CA VAL A 151 -13.03 -4.09 4.49
C VAL A 151 -14.21 -5.05 4.59
N ASN A 152 -14.00 -6.17 5.30
CA ASN A 152 -15.04 -7.18 5.50
C ASN A 152 -16.06 -6.71 6.56
N LEU A 153 -17.16 -6.12 6.09
CA LEU A 153 -18.29 -5.66 6.91
C LEU A 153 -19.58 -6.34 6.45
N ASP A 154 -20.51 -6.53 7.40
CA ASP A 154 -21.85 -7.00 7.12
C ASP A 154 -22.68 -5.94 6.36
N PHE A 155 -23.73 -6.40 5.68
CA PHE A 155 -24.56 -5.55 4.83
C PHE A 155 -25.17 -4.37 5.60
N GLN A 156 -25.65 -4.60 6.83
CA GLN A 156 -26.33 -3.56 7.61
C GLN A 156 -25.37 -2.44 7.98
N THR A 157 -24.16 -2.79 8.40
CA THR A 157 -23.12 -1.80 8.71
C THR A 157 -22.72 -0.99 7.48
N LYS A 158 -22.53 -1.64 6.31
CA LYS A 158 -22.21 -0.92 5.06
C LYS A 158 -23.32 0.04 4.64
N GLU A 159 -24.57 -0.41 4.70
CA GLU A 159 -25.74 0.40 4.34
C GLU A 159 -25.88 1.63 5.25
N ALA A 160 -25.75 1.43 6.58
CA ALA A 160 -25.79 2.53 7.54
C ALA A 160 -24.68 3.56 7.29
N THR A 161 -23.44 3.11 7.03
CA THR A 161 -22.33 4.03 6.70
C THR A 161 -22.58 4.76 5.38
N SER A 162 -23.14 4.10 4.36
CA SER A 162 -23.46 4.71 3.07
C SER A 162 -24.46 5.86 3.21
N GLN A 163 -25.49 5.72 4.04
CA GLN A 163 -26.49 6.78 4.27
C GLN A 163 -25.88 7.98 5.02
N ASN A 164 -24.99 7.72 5.97
CA ASN A 164 -24.35 8.75 6.79
C ASN A 164 -23.27 9.56 6.05
N ILE A 165 -22.87 9.15 4.84
CA ILE A 165 -21.80 9.83 4.08
C ILE A 165 -22.26 11.14 3.44
N GLU A 166 -23.56 11.32 3.22
CA GLU A 166 -24.11 12.58 2.68
C GLU A 166 -23.94 13.74 3.67
N GLN A 167 -24.12 13.47 4.96
CA GLN A 167 -23.94 14.42 6.06
C GLN A 167 -23.14 13.78 7.20
N PRO A 168 -21.81 13.66 7.02
CA PRO A 168 -20.99 12.91 7.95
C PRO A 168 -20.76 13.68 9.25
N ILE A 169 -20.79 12.94 10.35
CA ILE A 169 -20.50 13.39 11.72
C ILE A 169 -19.32 12.58 12.27
N ILE A 170 -18.75 13.00 13.40
CA ILE A 170 -17.57 12.35 13.98
C ILE A 170 -17.75 10.85 14.27
N THR A 171 -18.99 10.38 14.44
CA THR A 171 -19.34 8.98 14.73
C THR A 171 -19.75 8.17 13.49
N THR A 172 -19.68 8.74 12.28
CA THR A 172 -20.13 8.10 11.02
C THR A 172 -19.54 6.71 10.81
N PHE A 173 -18.31 6.46 11.26
CA PHE A 173 -17.61 5.18 11.08
C PHE A 173 -17.56 4.30 12.33
N ASP A 174 -18.16 4.68 13.46
CA ASP A 174 -17.96 3.97 14.74
C ASP A 174 -18.39 2.49 14.67
N ALA A 175 -19.54 2.20 14.05
CA ALA A 175 -20.03 0.83 13.89
C ALA A 175 -19.11 -0.01 12.99
N ALA A 176 -18.66 0.56 11.88
CA ALA A 176 -17.74 -0.09 10.95
C ALA A 176 -16.37 -0.32 11.60
N GLN A 177 -15.81 0.71 12.27
CA GLN A 177 -14.54 0.63 12.96
C GLN A 177 -14.55 -0.43 14.07
N ASN A 178 -15.62 -0.51 14.87
CA ASN A 178 -15.76 -1.54 15.90
C ASN A 178 -15.84 -2.95 15.31
N THR A 179 -16.48 -3.11 14.16
CA THR A 179 -16.56 -4.41 13.48
C THR A 179 -15.18 -4.84 12.97
N VAL A 180 -14.42 -3.95 12.34
CA VAL A 180 -13.05 -4.23 11.89
C VAL A 180 -12.08 -4.42 13.06
N TYR A 181 -12.23 -3.66 14.14
CA TYR A 181 -11.46 -3.86 15.37
C TYR A 181 -11.65 -5.28 15.90
N ARG A 182 -12.90 -5.73 16.08
CA ARG A 182 -13.20 -7.09 16.56
C ARG A 182 -12.70 -8.17 15.59
N LEU A 183 -12.80 -7.94 14.28
CA LEU A 183 -12.26 -8.85 13.28
C LEU A 183 -10.75 -9.07 13.48
N MET A 184 -9.98 -7.98 13.61
CA MET A 184 -8.54 -8.07 13.86
C MET A 184 -8.22 -8.69 15.23
N GLU A 185 -8.97 -8.30 16.27
CA GLU A 185 -8.78 -8.79 17.65
C GLU A 185 -9.02 -10.30 17.76
N GLN A 186 -10.00 -10.84 17.04
CA GLN A 186 -10.38 -12.26 17.12
C GLN A 186 -9.56 -13.15 16.18
N ASP A 187 -9.10 -12.63 15.05
CA ASP A 187 -8.45 -13.43 14.01
C ASP A 187 -6.94 -13.18 13.93
N SER A 188 -6.54 -12.00 13.47
CA SER A 188 -5.13 -11.68 13.18
C SER A 188 -4.29 -11.43 14.44
N TYR A 189 -4.84 -10.82 15.48
CA TYR A 189 -4.11 -10.48 16.70
C TYR A 189 -3.59 -11.73 17.45
N PRO A 190 -4.38 -12.79 17.69
CA PRO A 190 -3.89 -14.03 18.27
C PRO A 190 -2.83 -14.73 17.41
N ARG A 191 -2.86 -14.55 16.08
CA ARG A 191 -1.79 -15.04 15.18
C ARG A 191 -0.53 -14.19 15.29
N PHE A 192 -0.66 -12.87 15.35
CA PHE A 192 0.45 -11.94 15.56
C PHE A 192 1.24 -12.28 16.83
N LEU A 193 0.55 -12.52 17.96
CA LEU A 193 1.21 -12.87 19.23
C LEU A 193 1.95 -14.22 19.20
N ARG A 194 1.62 -15.09 18.23
CA ARG A 194 2.31 -16.37 18.00
C ARG A 194 3.38 -16.29 16.91
N SER A 195 3.49 -15.16 16.22
CA SER A 195 4.39 -14.99 15.09
C SER A 195 5.85 -14.85 15.54
N ASP A 196 6.78 -15.39 14.75
CA ASP A 196 8.22 -15.27 15.01
C ASP A 196 8.68 -13.81 15.16
N PRO A 197 8.23 -12.83 14.34
CA PRO A 197 8.62 -11.44 14.52
C PRO A 197 8.30 -10.90 15.92
N TYR A 198 7.10 -11.16 16.43
CA TYR A 198 6.69 -10.72 17.77
C TYR A 198 7.47 -11.45 18.87
N LEU A 199 7.56 -12.78 18.79
CA LEU A 199 8.27 -13.59 19.80
C LEU A 199 9.76 -13.26 19.87
N ASN A 200 10.38 -12.88 18.75
CA ASN A 200 11.77 -12.43 18.73
C ASN A 200 11.94 -11.08 19.43
N LEU A 201 11.01 -10.13 19.26
CA LEU A 201 11.02 -8.85 19.98
C LEU A 201 10.92 -9.06 21.50
N VAL A 202 9.96 -9.88 21.95
CA VAL A 202 9.77 -10.21 23.38
C VAL A 202 11.00 -10.90 23.98
N LYS A 203 11.71 -11.72 23.20
CA LYS A 203 12.94 -12.40 23.64
C LYS A 203 14.20 -11.54 23.50
N GLY A 204 14.09 -10.29 23.02
CA GLY A 204 15.23 -9.42 22.74
C GLY A 204 16.15 -9.94 21.64
N ARG A 205 15.65 -10.83 20.76
CA ARG A 205 16.40 -11.33 19.61
C ARG A 205 16.26 -10.33 18.48
N ASN A 206 17.37 -9.71 18.08
CA ASN A 206 17.38 -8.90 16.86
C ASN A 206 16.94 -9.78 15.69
N PRO A 207 16.11 -9.27 14.76
CA PRO A 207 15.80 -9.99 13.53
C PRO A 207 17.12 -10.22 12.80
N SER A 208 17.66 -11.43 12.94
CA SER A 208 18.85 -11.85 12.23
C SER A 208 18.55 -11.66 10.75
N ARG A 209 19.30 -10.78 10.08
CA ARG A 209 19.29 -10.66 8.61
C ARG A 209 19.23 -12.07 8.05
N PRO A 210 18.34 -12.37 7.08
CA PRO A 210 18.36 -13.66 6.43
C PRO A 210 19.79 -13.85 5.93
N THR A 211 20.49 -14.83 6.51
CA THR A 211 21.79 -15.22 6.00
C THR A 211 21.46 -15.78 4.63
N LEU A 212 21.66 -14.97 3.59
CA LEU A 212 21.84 -15.49 2.26
C LEU A 212 23.01 -16.45 2.39
N ARG A 213 22.70 -17.73 2.61
CA ARG A 213 23.66 -18.82 2.56
C ARG A 213 24.22 -18.73 1.16
N ARG A 214 25.35 -18.04 1.05
CA ARG A 214 26.15 -17.91 -0.16
C ARG A 214 26.51 -19.34 -0.52
N ARG A 215 25.70 -19.94 -1.39
CA ARG A 215 26.02 -21.22 -2.01
C ARG A 215 27.18 -20.92 -2.94
N SER A 216 28.40 -20.95 -2.38
CA SER A 216 29.64 -20.88 -3.15
C SER A 216 29.63 -22.06 -4.11
N ARG A 217 29.16 -21.82 -5.34
CA ARG A 217 29.46 -22.67 -6.48
C ARG A 217 30.82 -22.23 -7.00
N SER A 218 31.89 -22.78 -6.42
CA SER A 218 33.16 -22.90 -7.12
C SER A 218 33.15 -24.25 -7.83
N PHE A 219 32.73 -24.25 -9.09
CA PHE A 219 32.92 -25.37 -10.00
C PHE A 219 34.11 -24.97 -10.89
N THR A 220 35.32 -25.28 -10.47
CA THR A 220 36.50 -25.18 -11.34
C THR A 220 36.53 -26.40 -12.24
N VAL A 221 36.19 -26.16 -13.49
CA VAL A 221 36.39 -27.08 -14.63
C VAL A 221 37.83 -26.96 -15.11
N ASN A 222 38.40 -28.11 -15.46
CA ASN A 222 39.68 -28.41 -16.12
C ASN A 222 40.88 -28.72 -15.22
N ASP A 223 41.21 -30.00 -15.18
CA ASP A 223 42.53 -30.51 -15.59
C ASP A 223 42.36 -31.96 -16.10
N PHE A 224 42.01 -32.11 -17.38
CA PHE A 224 42.24 -33.36 -18.11
C PHE A 224 43.49 -33.17 -18.96
N GLN A 225 44.61 -33.70 -18.48
CA GLN A 225 45.76 -33.97 -19.32
C GLN A 225 46.44 -35.27 -18.89
N GLY A 226 46.31 -36.30 -19.74
CA GLY A 226 47.06 -37.54 -19.60
C GLY A 226 46.53 -38.71 -20.42
N VAL A 227 46.94 -38.82 -21.71
CA VAL A 227 47.45 -40.03 -22.42
C VAL A 227 46.61 -41.33 -22.34
N ARG A 228 46.24 -42.12 -23.36
CA ARG A 228 46.38 -42.30 -24.83
C ARG A 228 45.25 -43.28 -25.26
N PRO A 229 44.84 -43.40 -26.53
CA PRO A 229 43.85 -44.37 -26.95
C PRO A 229 44.50 -45.75 -27.16
N ASP A 230 43.95 -46.80 -26.55
CA ASP A 230 44.25 -48.17 -26.95
C ASP A 230 43.03 -48.73 -27.67
N PHE A 231 43.15 -48.76 -29.00
CA PHE A 231 42.18 -49.36 -29.89
C PHE A 231 42.63 -50.81 -30.08
N THR A 232 42.07 -51.73 -29.30
CA THR A 232 42.12 -53.16 -29.63
C THR A 232 40.69 -53.65 -29.82
N VAL A 233 40.30 -53.67 -31.09
CA VAL A 233 39.24 -54.50 -31.66
C VAL A 233 39.61 -55.96 -31.41
N TRP A 234 38.64 -56.80 -31.01
CA TRP A 234 38.27 -58.13 -31.54
C TRP A 234 37.20 -58.73 -30.62
#